data_AF-A0A844C449-F1
#
_entry.id   AF-A0A844C449-F1
#
_cell.length_a   1.000
_cell.length_b   1.000
_cell.length_c   1.000
_cell.angle_alpha   90.00
_cell.angle_beta   90.00
_cell.angle_gamma   90.00
#
_symmetry.space_group_name_H-M   'P 1'
#
loop_
_entity.id
_entity.type
_entity.pdbx_description
1 polymer ?
#
loop_
_entity_poly.entity_id
_entity_poly.type
_entity_poly.pdbx_seq_one_letter_code
_entity_poly.pdbx_strand_id
1 'polypeptide(L)'
;MNPASQPHHIGHGDIKVRPDIRRLTPSGADFVDGQQADYDLILQATGYQLHYPFIAAEHLNWHGHAPQLYLNIFSPRHANLFVMGMVEASGLGWQGRDEQAQLVAAVIRLQQDNPSAAQSFFDKVQQHANQRIDGGMNYLQLERMAYYVHKESYLKALATERQALASMADNRSNR
;
A
#
# COMPACT_ATOMS: atom_id res chain seq x y z
N MET A 1 14.20 -15.90 -9.43
CA MET A 1 12.97 -16.72 -9.50
C MET A 1 12.20 -16.29 -10.74
N ASN A 2 12.08 -17.17 -11.73
CA ASN A 2 11.44 -16.86 -13.01
C ASN A 2 9.92 -17.14 -12.88
N PRO A 3 9.02 -16.16 -13.11
CA PRO A 3 7.58 -16.31 -12.87
C PRO A 3 6.84 -17.27 -13.83
N ALA A 4 7.52 -17.96 -14.74
CA ALA A 4 6.93 -18.85 -15.75
C ALA A 4 6.76 -20.34 -15.34
N SER A 5 7.12 -20.75 -14.12
CA SER A 5 7.17 -22.19 -13.76
C SER A 5 5.91 -22.78 -13.12
N GLN A 6 4.96 -21.97 -12.63
CA GLN A 6 3.82 -22.50 -11.88
C GLN A 6 2.90 -23.45 -12.67
N PRO A 7 2.57 -23.19 -13.95
CA PRO A 7 1.78 -24.15 -14.75
C PRO A 7 2.53 -25.46 -15.04
N HIS A 8 3.86 -25.41 -15.16
CA HIS A 8 4.69 -26.57 -15.53
C HIS A 8 4.75 -27.62 -14.41
N HIS A 9 4.86 -27.22 -13.14
CA HIS A 9 4.88 -28.17 -12.01
C HIS A 9 3.52 -28.82 -11.72
N ILE A 10 2.43 -28.10 -11.99
CA ILE A 10 1.07 -28.65 -11.86
C ILE A 10 0.82 -29.71 -12.94
N GLY A 11 1.35 -29.52 -14.16
CA GLY A 11 1.25 -30.48 -15.25
C GLY A 11 2.09 -31.76 -15.07
N HIS A 12 3.21 -31.68 -14.32
CA HIS A 12 4.07 -32.83 -14.05
C HIS A 12 3.73 -33.61 -12.76
N GLY A 13 2.79 -33.11 -11.94
CA GLY A 13 2.30 -33.81 -10.75
C GLY A 13 3.07 -33.51 -9.46
N ASP A 14 4.07 -32.64 -9.50
CA ASP A 14 4.88 -32.27 -8.32
C ASP A 14 4.11 -31.40 -7.33
N ILE A 15 3.05 -30.72 -7.78
CA ILE A 15 2.21 -29.83 -6.96
C ILE A 15 0.75 -30.24 -7.14
N LYS A 16 0.10 -30.62 -6.03
CA LYS A 16 -1.33 -30.94 -6.00
C LYS A 16 -2.11 -29.83 -5.31
N VAL A 17 -3.05 -29.21 -6.03
CA VAL A 17 -3.99 -28.26 -5.45
C VAL A 17 -4.98 -29.01 -4.56
N ARG A 18 -5.18 -28.49 -3.34
CA ARG A 18 -6.15 -28.99 -2.36
C ARG A 18 -7.13 -27.86 -1.99
N PRO A 19 -8.37 -28.19 -1.63
CA PRO A 19 -9.27 -27.19 -1.04
C PRO A 19 -8.80 -26.83 0.38
N ASP A 20 -9.52 -25.94 1.05
CA ASP A 20 -9.14 -25.47 2.39
C ASP A 20 -8.96 -26.62 3.40
N ILE A 21 -8.05 -26.38 4.35
CA ILE A 21 -7.80 -27.27 5.47
C ILE A 21 -8.94 -27.09 6.49
N ARG A 22 -9.63 -28.19 6.81
CA ARG A 22 -10.64 -28.23 7.87
C ARG A 22 -9.98 -28.32 9.26
N ARG A 23 -8.98 -29.19 9.41
CA ARG A 23 -8.18 -29.32 10.64
C ARG A 23 -6.84 -29.99 10.34
N LEU A 24 -5.86 -29.74 11.21
CA LEU A 24 -4.62 -30.50 11.23
C LEU A 24 -4.81 -31.78 12.06
N THR A 25 -4.15 -32.85 11.63
CA THR A 25 -4.07 -34.14 12.33
C THR A 25 -2.65 -34.32 12.88
N PRO A 26 -2.37 -35.34 13.72
CA PRO A 26 -1.03 -35.59 14.22
C PRO A 26 0.04 -35.83 13.12
N SER A 27 -0.37 -36.27 11.93
CA SER A 27 0.52 -36.61 10.80
C SER A 27 0.29 -35.77 9.54
N GLY A 28 -0.71 -34.87 9.52
CA GLY A 28 -1.08 -34.16 8.29
C GLY A 28 -2.33 -33.28 8.42
N ALA A 29 -3.25 -33.39 7.46
CA ALA A 29 -4.43 -32.52 7.38
C ALA A 29 -5.68 -33.21 6.82
N ASP A 30 -6.84 -32.82 7.36
CA ASP A 30 -8.16 -33.09 6.81
C ASP A 30 -8.64 -31.89 6.00
N PHE A 31 -9.15 -32.12 4.82
CA PHE A 31 -9.64 -31.09 3.91
C PHE A 31 -11.17 -30.94 3.98
N VAL A 32 -11.68 -29.78 3.56
CA VAL A 32 -13.13 -29.48 3.62
C VAL A 32 -13.99 -30.41 2.76
N ASP A 33 -13.42 -31.05 1.74
CA ASP A 33 -14.08 -32.05 0.88
C ASP A 33 -14.07 -33.48 1.47
N GLY A 34 -13.51 -33.65 2.67
CA GLY A 34 -13.40 -34.95 3.36
C GLY A 34 -12.17 -35.76 2.99
N GLN A 35 -11.31 -35.29 2.08
CA GLN A 35 -10.03 -35.93 1.81
C GLN A 35 -9.04 -35.74 2.95
N GLN A 36 -8.06 -36.63 3.05
CA GLN A 36 -6.99 -36.60 4.03
C GLN A 36 -5.65 -36.85 3.35
N ALA A 37 -4.58 -36.30 3.91
CA ALA A 37 -3.21 -36.62 3.51
C ALA A 37 -2.23 -36.34 4.66
N ASP A 38 -1.14 -37.12 4.69
CA ASP A 38 -0.01 -36.93 5.60
C ASP A 38 0.97 -35.90 5.02
N TYR A 39 1.58 -35.11 5.91
CA TYR A 39 2.51 -34.04 5.57
C TYR A 39 3.62 -33.93 6.63
N ASP A 40 4.88 -33.95 6.19
CA ASP A 40 6.04 -33.78 7.07
C ASP A 40 6.30 -32.30 7.43
N LEU A 41 5.84 -31.37 6.58
CA LEU A 41 6.04 -29.93 6.74
C LEU A 41 4.80 -29.15 6.29
N ILE A 42 4.39 -28.17 7.08
CA ILE A 42 3.36 -27.20 6.73
C ILE A 42 4.00 -25.81 6.68
N LEU A 43 3.98 -25.18 5.51
CA LEU A 43 4.43 -23.81 5.32
C LEU A 43 3.23 -22.86 5.23
N GLN A 44 3.07 -21.99 6.21
CA GLN A 44 2.02 -20.98 6.21
C GLN A 44 2.44 -19.77 5.37
N ALA A 45 2.08 -19.77 4.09
CA ALA A 45 2.28 -18.64 3.18
C ALA A 45 1.08 -17.67 3.18
N THR A 46 0.51 -17.36 4.35
CA THR A 46 -0.74 -16.60 4.52
C THR A 46 -0.59 -15.08 4.44
N GLY A 47 0.62 -14.58 4.17
CA GLY A 47 0.93 -13.15 4.06
C GLY A 47 1.29 -12.50 5.40
N TYR A 48 1.23 -11.17 5.44
CA TYR A 48 1.62 -10.33 6.59
C TYR A 48 0.55 -9.30 6.90
N GLN A 49 0.48 -8.88 8.16
CA GLN A 49 -0.36 -7.78 8.62
C GLN A 49 0.48 -6.52 8.83
N LEU A 50 -0.12 -5.35 8.58
CA LEU A 50 0.49 -4.08 8.93
C LEU A 50 0.41 -3.89 10.45
N HIS A 51 1.55 -3.66 11.09
CA HIS A 51 1.63 -3.44 12.53
C HIS A 51 2.70 -2.41 12.86
N TYR A 52 2.29 -1.27 13.44
CA TYR A 52 3.16 -0.14 13.78
C TYR A 52 3.15 0.08 15.30
N PRO A 53 3.91 -0.70 16.10
CA PRO A 53 3.80 -0.72 17.57
C PRO A 53 4.31 0.55 18.26
N PHE A 54 4.93 1.45 17.52
CA PHE A 54 5.52 2.69 18.02
C PHE A 54 4.60 3.91 17.89
N ILE A 55 3.42 3.76 17.30
CA ILE A 55 2.46 4.85 17.10
C ILE A 55 1.02 4.34 17.23
N ALA A 56 0.18 5.08 17.95
CA ALA A 56 -1.23 4.73 18.09
C ALA A 56 -1.95 4.79 16.73
N ALA A 57 -2.80 3.80 16.45
CA ALA A 57 -3.51 3.66 15.17
C ALA A 57 -4.34 4.90 14.80
N GLU A 58 -4.88 5.60 15.80
CA GLU A 58 -5.62 6.85 15.61
C GLU A 58 -4.79 7.95 14.96
N HIS A 59 -3.48 8.03 15.22
CA HIS A 59 -2.60 9.05 14.64
C HIS A 59 -2.27 8.75 13.16
N LEU A 60 -2.32 7.48 12.77
CA LEU A 60 -2.16 7.03 11.39
C LEU A 60 -3.46 7.12 10.58
N ASN A 61 -4.58 7.53 11.18
CA ASN A 61 -5.88 7.53 10.50
C ASN A 61 -6.30 6.12 10.03
N TRP A 62 -6.15 5.12 10.93
CA TRP A 62 -6.43 3.72 10.63
C TRP A 62 -7.92 3.45 10.36
N HIS A 63 -8.23 2.79 9.24
CA HIS A 63 -9.59 2.38 8.88
C HIS A 63 -9.58 1.00 8.22
N GLY A 64 -10.21 0.01 8.86
CA GLY A 64 -10.18 -1.38 8.39
C GLY A 64 -8.77 -1.99 8.51
N HIS A 65 -8.20 -2.45 7.41
CA HIS A 65 -6.93 -3.19 7.40
C HIS A 65 -5.68 -2.31 7.21
N ALA A 66 -5.82 -1.02 6.91
CA ALA A 66 -4.71 -0.11 6.67
C ALA A 66 -5.08 1.35 6.99
N PRO A 67 -4.10 2.25 7.15
CA PRO A 67 -4.38 3.67 7.30
C PRO A 67 -4.83 4.32 5.99
N GLN A 68 -5.81 5.24 6.10
CA GLN A 68 -6.28 6.07 5.00
C GLN A 68 -5.46 7.36 4.96
N LEU A 69 -4.60 7.48 3.96
CA LEU A 69 -3.66 8.58 3.83
C LEU A 69 -3.75 9.14 2.41
N TYR A 70 -3.62 10.47 2.27
CA TYR A 70 -3.54 11.07 0.94
C TYR A 70 -2.27 10.57 0.23
N LEU A 71 -2.45 10.02 -0.98
CA LEU A 71 -1.39 9.40 -1.79
C LEU A 71 -0.66 8.24 -1.07
N ASN A 72 -1.26 7.61 -0.07
CA ASN A 72 -0.59 6.64 0.83
C ASN A 72 0.62 7.21 1.58
N ILE A 73 0.68 8.54 1.77
CA ILE A 73 1.81 9.25 2.39
C ILE A 73 1.35 10.13 3.55
N PHE A 74 0.44 11.07 3.27
CA PHE A 74 0.17 12.21 4.14
C PHE A 74 -1.00 11.94 5.09
N SER A 75 -0.77 12.13 6.39
CA SER A 75 -1.82 12.02 7.40
C SER A 75 -2.77 13.22 7.33
N PRO A 76 -4.11 13.00 7.29
CA PRO A 76 -5.07 14.09 7.41
C PRO A 76 -5.12 14.69 8.82
N ARG A 77 -4.53 14.01 9.81
CA ARG A 77 -4.58 14.43 11.22
C ARG A 77 -3.38 15.27 11.62
N HIS A 78 -2.23 15.01 11.02
CA HIS A 78 -0.95 15.54 11.47
C HIS A 78 -0.12 16.01 10.28
N ALA A 79 0.12 17.31 10.18
CA ALA A 79 0.91 17.91 9.09
C ALA A 79 2.40 17.56 9.13
N ASN A 80 2.87 16.94 10.21
CA ASN A 80 4.26 16.54 10.45
C ASN A 80 4.45 15.02 10.51
N LEU A 81 3.44 14.23 10.13
CA LEU A 81 3.49 12.78 10.10
C LEU A 81 3.33 12.26 8.67
N PHE A 82 4.31 11.49 8.22
CA PHE A 82 4.36 10.95 6.86
C PHE A 82 4.64 9.44 6.92
N VAL A 83 3.93 8.67 6.09
CA VAL A 83 4.18 7.24 5.90
C VAL A 83 4.86 7.04 4.55
N MET A 84 5.90 6.21 4.54
CA MET A 84 6.73 5.97 3.38
C MET A 84 6.77 4.48 3.06
N GLY A 85 6.67 4.13 1.78
CA GLY A 85 6.81 2.75 1.32
C GLY A 85 5.56 1.87 1.48
N MET A 86 4.48 2.41 2.06
CA MET A 86 3.17 1.76 2.17
C MET A 86 2.40 1.82 0.84
N VAL A 87 3.00 1.26 -0.20
CA VAL A 87 2.41 1.20 -1.53
C VAL A 87 2.84 -0.10 -2.21
N GLU A 88 1.87 -0.78 -2.80
CA GLU A 88 2.09 -1.98 -3.59
C GLU A 88 1.38 -1.86 -4.92
N ALA A 89 2.11 -2.11 -6.01
CA ALA A 89 1.51 -2.36 -7.32
C ALA A 89 2.44 -3.24 -8.13
N SER A 90 1.87 -4.00 -9.06
CA SER A 90 2.65 -4.77 -10.02
C SER A 90 3.62 -3.83 -10.76
N GLY A 91 4.92 -4.08 -10.61
CA GLY A 91 5.97 -3.32 -11.28
C GLY A 91 6.20 -1.88 -10.78
N LEU A 92 5.64 -1.45 -9.64
CA LEU A 92 5.91 -0.11 -9.07
C LEU A 92 7.35 0.04 -8.54
N GLY A 93 7.99 -1.09 -8.21
CA GLY A 93 9.43 -1.17 -7.91
C GLY A 93 9.91 -0.11 -6.90
N TRP A 94 11.14 0.36 -7.12
CA TRP A 94 11.78 1.38 -6.28
C TRP A 94 11.31 2.80 -6.62
N GLN A 95 10.91 3.05 -7.87
CA GLN A 95 10.52 4.36 -8.38
C GLN A 95 9.39 4.98 -7.55
N GLY A 96 8.33 4.21 -7.24
CA GLY A 96 7.22 4.76 -6.46
C GLY A 96 7.66 5.29 -5.08
N ARG A 97 8.61 4.61 -4.43
CA ARG A 97 9.12 4.99 -3.11
C ARG A 97 10.04 6.21 -3.16
N ASP A 98 10.84 6.30 -4.22
CA ASP A 98 11.69 7.47 -4.47
C ASP A 98 10.84 8.74 -4.70
N GLU A 99 9.81 8.64 -5.55
CA GLU A 99 8.89 9.74 -5.83
C GLU A 99 8.10 10.18 -4.58
N GLN A 100 7.69 9.22 -3.73
CA GLN A 100 7.12 9.55 -2.41
C GLN A 100 8.10 10.39 -1.57
N ALA A 101 9.39 10.03 -1.56
CA ALA A 101 10.39 10.67 -0.71
C ALA A 101 10.68 12.09 -1.17
N GLN A 102 10.81 12.29 -2.50
CA GLN A 102 10.95 13.62 -3.09
C GLN A 102 9.76 14.52 -2.76
N LEU A 103 8.54 13.96 -2.83
CA LEU A 103 7.32 14.71 -2.52
C LEU A 103 7.25 15.12 -1.04
N VAL A 104 7.59 14.22 -0.11
CA VAL A 104 7.66 14.54 1.32
C VAL A 104 8.69 15.64 1.59
N ALA A 105 9.88 15.55 0.99
CA ALA A 105 10.91 16.57 1.15
C ALA A 105 10.44 17.95 0.64
N ALA A 106 9.76 17.99 -0.50
CA ALA A 106 9.17 19.22 -1.04
C ALA A 106 8.10 19.82 -0.10
N VAL A 107 7.25 19.00 0.50
CA VAL A 107 6.23 19.47 1.47
C VAL A 107 6.88 20.01 2.74
N ILE A 108 7.88 19.33 3.29
CA ILE A 108 8.62 19.81 4.47
C ILE A 108 9.26 21.17 4.16
N ARG A 109 9.83 21.33 2.96
CA ARG A 109 10.39 22.61 2.51
C ARG A 109 9.30 23.68 2.37
N LEU A 110 8.14 23.33 1.81
CA LEU A 110 7.00 24.25 1.68
C LEU A 110 6.50 24.72 3.06
N GLN A 111 6.47 23.86 4.07
CA GLN A 111 6.09 24.24 5.43
C GLN A 111 7.01 25.32 6.02
N GLN A 112 8.31 25.27 5.70
CA GLN A 112 9.29 26.27 6.15
C GLN A 112 9.21 27.56 5.34
N ASP A 113 9.12 27.42 4.02
CA ASP A 113 9.23 28.54 3.10
C ASP A 113 7.89 29.28 2.97
N ASN A 114 6.76 28.58 2.90
CA ASN A 114 5.43 29.18 2.69
C ASN A 114 4.34 28.47 3.52
N PRO A 115 4.20 28.79 4.81
CA PRO A 115 3.22 28.15 5.70
C PRO A 115 1.77 28.25 5.20
N SER A 116 1.38 29.36 4.55
CA SER A 116 0.03 29.50 4.00
C SER A 116 -0.26 28.53 2.85
N ALA A 117 0.71 28.31 1.95
CA ALA A 117 0.55 27.34 0.88
C ALA A 117 0.58 25.91 1.43
N ALA A 118 1.44 25.64 2.43
CA ALA A 118 1.44 24.36 3.12
C ALA A 118 0.09 24.08 3.78
N GLN A 119 -0.56 25.08 4.40
CA GLN A 119 -1.91 24.93 4.95
C GLN A 119 -2.91 24.51 3.87
N SER A 120 -2.94 25.19 2.72
CA SER A 120 -3.80 24.82 1.60
C SER A 120 -3.55 23.39 1.10
N PHE A 121 -2.29 22.92 1.12
CA PHE A 121 -1.96 21.53 0.83
C PHE A 121 -2.56 20.57 1.86
N PHE A 122 -2.44 20.85 3.16
CA PHE A 122 -2.99 19.98 4.21
C PHE A 122 -4.52 20.01 4.28
N ASP A 123 -5.16 21.13 3.93
CA ASP A 123 -6.62 21.19 3.77
C ASP A 123 -7.08 20.23 2.66
N LYS A 124 -6.33 20.15 1.56
CA LYS A 124 -6.56 19.15 0.51
C LYS A 124 -6.29 17.73 1.00
N VAL A 125 -5.20 17.49 1.75
CA VAL A 125 -4.92 16.16 2.35
C VAL A 125 -6.12 15.69 3.17
N GLN A 126 -6.71 16.55 3.98
CA GLN A 126 -7.90 16.24 4.78
C GLN A 126 -9.12 15.87 3.94
N GLN A 127 -9.36 16.58 2.84
CA GLN A 127 -10.49 16.34 1.95
C GLN A 127 -10.36 15.05 1.12
N HIS A 128 -9.13 14.61 0.84
CA HIS A 128 -8.85 13.56 -0.13
C HIS A 128 -8.20 12.30 0.45
N ALA A 129 -7.96 12.21 1.77
CA ALA A 129 -7.28 11.08 2.40
C ALA A 129 -8.01 9.73 2.28
N ASN A 130 -9.32 9.73 2.02
CA ASN A 130 -10.12 8.53 1.80
C ASN A 130 -10.15 8.07 0.33
N GLN A 131 -9.55 8.83 -0.59
CA GLN A 131 -9.59 8.53 -2.03
C GLN A 131 -8.49 7.53 -2.39
N ARG A 132 -8.92 6.37 -2.88
CA ARG A 132 -8.00 5.33 -3.35
C ARG A 132 -7.59 5.59 -4.79
N ILE A 133 -6.32 5.30 -5.10
CA ILE A 133 -5.78 5.38 -6.47
C ILE A 133 -5.71 3.97 -7.06
N ASP A 134 -6.87 3.35 -7.22
CA ASP A 134 -7.03 2.01 -7.80
C ASP A 134 -7.22 2.03 -9.32
N GLY A 135 -7.24 3.22 -9.93
CA GLY A 135 -7.44 3.38 -11.38
C GLY A 135 -8.83 2.96 -11.86
N GLY A 136 -9.82 2.87 -10.95
CA GLY A 136 -11.16 2.36 -11.25
C GLY A 136 -11.25 0.84 -11.27
N MET A 137 -10.21 0.13 -10.81
CA MET A 137 -10.24 -1.33 -10.69
C MET A 137 -10.93 -1.77 -9.40
N ASN A 138 -11.89 -2.69 -9.53
CA ASN A 138 -12.55 -3.34 -8.40
C ASN A 138 -11.65 -4.44 -7.81
N TYR A 139 -10.70 -4.05 -6.97
CA TYR A 139 -9.91 -5.02 -6.19
C TYR A 139 -10.78 -5.75 -5.16
N LEU A 140 -10.48 -7.03 -4.92
CA LEU A 140 -11.09 -7.80 -3.84
C LEU A 140 -10.79 -7.13 -2.49
N GLN A 141 -11.79 -7.09 -1.60
CA GLN A 141 -11.66 -6.53 -0.23
C GLN A 141 -10.87 -7.50 0.66
N LEU A 142 -9.55 -7.57 0.46
CA LEU A 142 -8.62 -8.39 1.23
C LEU A 142 -7.59 -7.49 1.92
N GLU A 143 -7.05 -7.92 3.06
CA GLU A 143 -6.06 -7.13 3.82
C GLU A 143 -4.88 -6.69 2.94
N ARG A 144 -4.35 -7.62 2.13
CA ARG A 144 -3.25 -7.36 1.18
C ARG A 144 -3.57 -6.31 0.11
N MET A 145 -4.85 -6.07 -0.17
CA MET A 145 -5.29 -5.11 -1.18
C MET A 145 -5.51 -3.71 -0.60
N ALA A 146 -5.39 -3.53 0.72
CA ALA A 146 -5.72 -2.27 1.38
C ALA A 146 -4.84 -1.09 0.95
N TYR A 147 -3.59 -1.34 0.57
CA TYR A 147 -2.62 -0.33 0.09
C TYR A 147 -2.16 -0.58 -1.35
N TYR A 148 -2.91 -1.40 -2.10
CA TYR A 148 -2.64 -1.67 -3.51
C TYR A 148 -3.13 -0.49 -4.37
N VAL A 149 -2.31 -0.08 -5.34
CA VAL A 149 -2.60 1.04 -6.25
C VAL A 149 -2.46 0.62 -7.70
N HIS A 150 -3.09 1.37 -8.61
CA HIS A 150 -2.78 1.27 -10.03
C HIS A 150 -1.52 2.09 -10.34
N LYS A 151 -0.44 1.41 -10.78
CA LYS A 151 0.90 2.01 -10.96
C LYS A 151 0.88 3.34 -11.72
N GLU A 152 0.28 3.36 -12.91
CA GLU A 152 0.31 4.54 -13.78
C GLU A 152 -0.46 5.71 -13.17
N SER A 153 -1.65 5.43 -12.63
CA SER A 153 -2.47 6.43 -11.94
C SER A 153 -1.75 6.99 -10.72
N TYR A 154 -1.04 6.15 -9.98
CA TYR A 154 -0.29 6.55 -8.79
C TYR A 154 0.89 7.45 -9.14
N LEU A 155 1.74 7.04 -10.09
CA LEU A 155 2.87 7.85 -10.54
C LEU A 155 2.41 9.19 -11.14
N LYS A 156 1.30 9.18 -11.90
CA LYS A 156 0.70 10.40 -12.42
C LYS A 156 0.23 11.32 -11.29
N ALA A 157 -0.43 10.79 -10.27
CA ALA A 157 -0.88 11.56 -9.11
C ALA A 157 0.30 12.20 -8.36
N LEU A 158 1.39 11.45 -8.11
CA LEU A 158 2.61 11.99 -7.50
C LEU A 158 3.22 13.12 -8.35
N ALA A 159 3.32 12.92 -9.67
CA ALA A 159 3.87 13.92 -10.58
C ALA A 159 3.02 15.20 -10.64
N THR A 160 1.69 15.08 -10.71
CA THR A 160 0.76 16.21 -10.66
C THR A 160 0.88 16.97 -9.35
N GLU A 161 0.98 16.26 -8.22
CA GLU A 161 1.14 16.88 -6.91
C GLU A 161 2.45 17.67 -6.81
N ARG A 162 3.55 17.08 -7.27
CA ARG A 162 4.86 17.75 -7.29
C ARG A 162 4.85 19.02 -8.14
N GLN A 163 4.18 19.00 -9.30
CA GLN A 163 4.02 20.19 -10.16
C GLN A 163 3.18 21.28 -9.47
N ALA A 164 2.12 20.89 -8.76
CA ALA A 164 1.29 21.83 -8.00
C ALA A 164 2.07 22.48 -6.84
N LEU A 165 2.91 21.73 -6.14
CA LEU A 165 3.76 22.28 -5.09
C LEU A 165 4.79 23.28 -5.65
N ALA A 166 5.39 22.99 -6.80
CA ALA A 166 6.33 23.90 -7.46
C ALA A 166 5.68 25.26 -7.80
N SER A 167 4.46 25.24 -8.36
CA SER A 167 3.75 26.48 -8.68
C SER A 167 3.30 27.27 -7.44
N MET A 168 2.99 26.59 -6.34
CA MET A 168 2.72 27.22 -5.04
C MET A 168 3.96 27.89 -4.43
N ALA A 169 5.15 27.34 -4.67
CA ALA A 169 6.41 27.93 -4.23
C ALA A 169 6.79 29.18 -5.06
N ASP A 170 6.61 29.12 -6.38
CA ASP A 170 6.98 30.21 -7.30
C ASP A 170 6.12 31.48 -7.15
N ASN A 171 4.85 31.34 -6.73
CA ASN A 171 3.95 32.46 -6.49
C ASN A 171 4.41 33.44 -5.38
N ARG A 172 5.49 33.11 -4.66
CA ARG A 172 6.16 34.00 -3.71
C ARG A 172 7.22 34.90 -4.37
N SER A 173 7.86 34.46 -5.44
CA SER A 173 8.90 35.26 -6.13
C SER A 173 8.33 36.47 -6.87
N ASN A 174 7.02 36.49 -7.11
CA ASN A 174 6.28 37.55 -7.80
C ASN A 174 5.48 38.48 -6.86
N ARG A 175 5.68 38.39 -5.54
CA ARG A 175 5.11 39.32 -4.54
C ARG A 175 6.22 39.94 -3.71
#